data_AF-A0A327NKJ6-F1
#
_entry.id   AF-A0A327NKJ6-F1
#
_cell.length_a   1.000
_cell.length_b   1.000
_cell.length_c   1.000
_cell.angle_alpha   90.00
_cell.angle_beta   90.00
_cell.angle_gamma   90.00
#
_symmetry.space_group_name_H-M   'P 1'
#
loop_
_entity.id
_entity.type
_entity.pdbx_description
1 polymer ?
#
loop_
_entity_poly.entity_id
_entity_poly.type
_entity_poly.pdbx_seq_one_letter_code
_entity_poly.pdbx_strand_id
1 'polypeptide(L)' 'MRLTRFHRSFIVNLKYITAFTATDIELGSLELPIGESYKAHLFQLLYKLP' A
#
# COMPACT_ATOMS: atom_id res chain seq x y z
N MET A 1 10.37 8.99 -7.72
CA MET A 1 10.16 8.33 -6.41
C MET A 1 8.74 8.66 -5.98
N ARG A 2 7.85 7.67 -5.86
CA ARG A 2 6.41 7.92 -5.63
C ARG A 2 6.01 7.39 -4.25
N LEU A 3 5.66 8.31 -3.37
CA LEU A 3 5.19 8.04 -2.02
C LEU A 3 3.66 8.00 -2.03
N THR A 4 3.09 6.99 -1.38
CA THR A 4 1.64 6.80 -1.28
C THR A 4 1.27 6.57 0.17
N ARG A 5 0.23 7.27 0.62
CA ARG A 5 -0.37 7.06 1.92
C ARG A 5 -1.42 5.95 1.81
N PHE A 6 -1.30 4.93 2.64
CA PHE A 6 -2.21 3.77 2.67
C PHE A 6 -2.86 3.56 4.04
N HIS A 7 -2.44 4.34 5.04
CA HIS A 7 -3.03 4.35 6.38
C HIS A 7 -2.88 5.77 6.96
N ARG A 8 -3.72 6.13 7.95
CA ARG A 8 -3.64 7.44 8.64
C ARG A 8 -2.25 7.70 9.23
N SER A 9 -1.56 6.64 9.66
CA SER A 9 -0.25 6.73 10.31
C SER A 9 0.94 6.41 9.40
N PHE A 10 0.72 5.90 8.18
CA PHE A 10 1.79 5.33 7.36
C PHE A 10 1.83 5.89 5.94
N ILE A 11 3.04 6.06 5.42
CA ILE A 11 3.35 6.40 4.03
C ILE A 11 4.40 5.38 3.56
N VAL A 12 4.22 4.85 2.36
CA VAL A 12 5.17 3.91 1.75
C VAL A 12 5.65 4.41 0.40
N ASN A 13 6.87 4.03 0.03
CA ASN A 13 7.33 4.17 -1.34
C ASN A 13 6.94 2.92 -2.12
N LEU A 14 6.20 3.10 -3.21
CA LEU A 14 5.64 2.01 -4.02
C LEU A 14 6.69 1.00 -4.51
N LYS A 15 7.96 1.44 -4.66
CA LYS A 15 9.06 0.55 -5.09
C LYS A 15 9.42 -0.56 -4.09
N TYR A 16 9.03 -0.42 -2.83
CA TYR A 16 9.36 -1.38 -1.78
C TYR A 16 8.21 -2.32 -1.44
N ILE A 17 7.04 -2.13 -2.07
CA ILE A 17 5.90 -3.05 -1.91
C ILE A 17 6.25 -4.35 -2.60
N THR A 18 6.30 -5.44 -1.83
CA THR A 18 6.59 -6.79 -2.35
C THR A 18 5.31 -7.55 -2.69
N ALA A 19 4.28 -7.40 -1.86
CA ALA A 19 2.96 -7.95 -2.09
C ALA A 19 1.89 -7.10 -1.38
N PHE A 20 0.62 -7.35 -1.67
CA PHE A 20 -0.49 -6.73 -0.99
C PHE A 20 -1.70 -7.66 -0.98
N THR A 21 -2.51 -7.55 0.07
CA THR A 21 -3.78 -8.27 0.22
C THR A 21 -4.94 -7.27 0.22
N ALA A 22 -6.16 -7.76 0.44
CA ALA A 22 -7.33 -6.90 0.61
C ALA A 22 -7.26 -6.01 1.87
N THR A 23 -6.39 -6.33 2.82
CA THR A 23 -6.33 -5.69 4.14
C THR A 23 -4.96 -5.12 4.50
N ASP A 24 -3.88 -5.63 3.91
CA ASP A 24 -2.51 -5.32 4.35
C ASP A 24 -1.55 -5.17 3.17
N ILE A 25 -0.45 -4.44 3.38
CA ILE A 25 0.69 -4.33 2.45
C ILE A 25 1.88 -5.06 3.06
N GLU A 26 2.57 -5.85 2.23
CA GLU A 26 3.83 -6.50 2.57
C GLU A 26 5.03 -5.70 2.02
N LEU A 27 6.01 -5.48 2.89
CA LEU A 27 7.30 -4.85 2.63
C LEU A 27 8.42 -5.82 3.00
N GLY A 28 8.60 -6.86 2.19
CA GLY A 28 9.48 -7.98 2.52
C GLY A 28 8.93 -8.78 3.69
N SER A 29 9.53 -8.65 4.87
CA SER A 29 9.10 -9.35 6.09
C SER A 29 8.19 -8.53 7.01
N LEU A 30 7.83 -7.30 6.61
CA LEU A 30 6.97 -6.41 7.38
C LEU A 30 5.58 -6.35 6.76
N GLU A 31 4.54 -6.62 7.55
CA GLU A 31 3.14 -6.46 7.19
C GLU A 31 2.56 -5.21 7.86
N LEU A 32 1.88 -4.36 7.09
CA LEU A 32 1.25 -3.14 7.59
C LEU A 32 -0.22 -3.05 7.15
N PRO A 33 -1.15 -2.74 8.07
CA PRO A 33 -2.57 -2.67 7.75
C PRO A 33 -2.91 -1.46 6.88
N ILE A 34 -3.81 -1.70 5.92
CA ILE A 34 -4.40 -0.68 5.06
C ILE A 34 -5.60 -0.07 5.77
N GLY A 35 -5.58 1.26 5.90
CA GLY A 35 -6.71 1.99 6.45
C GLY A 35 -7.89 1.93 5.49
N GLU A 36 -9.09 1.65 6.00
CA GLU A 36 -10.31 1.52 5.20
C GLU A 36 -10.54 2.73 4.28
N SER A 37 -10.34 3.94 4.82
CA SER A 37 -10.48 5.20 4.06
C SER A 37 -9.47 5.35 2.91
N TYR A 38 -8.38 4.57 2.90
CA TYR A 38 -7.31 4.64 1.90
C TYR A 38 -7.33 3.44 0.93
N LYS A 39 -8.08 2.37 1.21
CA LYS A 39 -8.13 1.15 0.38
C LYS A 39 -8.45 1.44 -1.09
N ALA A 40 -9.54 2.17 -1.34
CA ALA A 40 -9.99 2.45 -2.71
C ALA A 40 -8.92 3.17 -3.53
N HIS A 41 -8.28 4.19 -2.95
CA HIS A 41 -7.23 4.94 -3.61
C HIS A 41 -5.97 4.08 -3.83
N LEU A 42 -5.56 3.33 -2.82
CA LEU A 42 -4.41 2.44 -2.90
C LEU A 42 -4.59 1.40 -4.00
N PHE A 43 -5.72 0.68 -4.03
CA PHE A 43 -5.98 -0.36 -5.01
C PHE A 43 -6.08 0.19 -6.43
N GLN A 44 -6.69 1.36 -6.63
CA GLN A 44 -6.67 2.00 -7.94
C GLN A 44 -5.24 2.26 -8.43
N LEU A 45 -4.30 2.53 -7.52
CA LEU A 45 -2.90 2.79 -7.82
C LEU A 45 -2.12 1.49 -8.07
N LEU A 46 -2.38 0.44 -7.26
CA LEU A 46 -1.73 -0.86 -7.36
C LEU A 46 -2.19 -1.66 -8.59
N TYR A 47 -3.48 -1.66 -8.93
CA TYR A 47 -3.99 -2.32 -10.15
C TYR A 47 -3.58 -1.62 -11.45
N LYS A 48 -3.08 -0.39 -11.38
CA LYS A 48 -2.51 0.35 -12.52
C LYS A 48 -1.00 0.14 -12.67
N LEU A 49 -0.36 -0.53 -11.70
CA LEU A 49 1.02 -0.96 -11.88
C LEU A 49 1.01 -2.20 -12.79
N PRO A 50 1.87 -2.22 -13.82
CA PRO A 50 1.94 -3.32 -14.78
C PRO A 50 2.40 -4.63 -14.15
#